data_AF-D8LM89-F1
#
_entry.id   AF-D8LM89-F1
#
_cell.length_a   1.000
_cell.length_b   1.000
_cell.length_c   1.000
_cell.angle_alpha   90.00
_cell.angle_beta   90.00
_cell.angle_gamma   90.00
#
_symmetry.space_group_name_H-M   'P 1'
#
loop_
_entity.id
_entity.type
_entity.pdbx_description
1 polymer ?
#
loop_
_entity_poly.entity_id
_entity_poly.type
_entity_poly.pdbx_seq_one_letter_code
_entity_poly.pdbx_strand_id
1 'polypeptide(L)'
;MAGLNRSARAPANDIDRRWSEIPLYRPEQDLVFFSHIHKTSGTSLSSLLANVFPRTAVVPTSHPSKGLLVSQLQGHDSEWWQPFQLMFSHNRANVTDTIGIPPTKTPRVLITIRNPLLHKASIFFESVCRFGKHISDDGTIDQEAATLARVNGSGVDTEQYNFCRDPEMWVGSKQFDKVYRNFEARWLSYGAAEGHPCIRPDPEFNRWRVDDTDVGGTCKAIKASGQDADVWAAYFERTADAAIRRMEGALWVGVTERMEESLCLLFLTLGKKESEMPQHRLKIPRPITVWHDKAKEKAVSYDRADWRVFEAANDFLDLRLWTARERLKGAGDEERARLGDHCFQVLAGTGGSGGE
;
A
#
# COMPACT_ATOMS: atom_id res chain seq x y z
N MET A 1 -12.57 -1.20 17.37
CA MET A 1 -12.16 0.07 16.73
C MET A 1 -13.43 0.82 16.45
N ALA A 2 -13.63 1.98 17.08
CA ALA A 2 -14.73 2.86 16.69
C ALA A 2 -14.52 3.18 15.20
N GLY A 3 -15.42 2.73 14.35
CA GLY A 3 -15.51 3.24 12.99
C GLY A 3 -15.80 4.72 13.16
N LEU A 4 -14.75 5.54 13.07
CA LEU A 4 -14.93 6.98 12.95
C LEU A 4 -15.82 7.13 11.72
N ASN A 5 -17.07 7.48 11.96
CA ASN A 5 -18.06 7.79 10.95
C ASN A 5 -17.60 9.11 10.31
N ARG A 6 -16.48 9.06 9.58
CA ARG A 6 -15.90 10.20 8.87
C ARG A 6 -16.82 10.42 7.69
N SER A 7 -17.83 11.26 7.88
CA SER A 7 -18.57 11.83 6.76
C SER A 7 -17.55 12.51 5.87
N ALA A 8 -17.55 12.20 4.58
CA ALA A 8 -16.65 12.83 3.63
C ALA A 8 -16.80 14.36 3.76
N ARG A 9 -15.67 15.04 4.00
CA ARG A 9 -15.65 16.50 4.25
C ARG A 9 -15.46 17.23 2.93
N ALA A 10 -16.08 18.40 2.81
CA ALA A 10 -15.81 19.31 1.69
C ALA A 10 -14.38 19.88 1.79
N PRO A 11 -13.74 20.22 0.65
CA PRO A 11 -12.44 20.89 0.65
C PRO A 11 -12.50 22.26 1.34
N ALA A 12 -11.58 22.55 2.26
CA ALA A 12 -11.57 23.81 3.02
C ALA A 12 -10.41 24.75 2.64
N ASN A 13 -9.41 24.26 1.92
CA ASN A 13 -8.23 25.03 1.50
C ASN A 13 -7.68 24.54 0.15
N ASP A 14 -6.64 25.18 -0.38
CA ASP A 14 -6.06 24.83 -1.67
C ASP A 14 -5.45 23.42 -1.72
N ILE A 15 -4.89 22.94 -0.61
CA ILE A 15 -4.37 21.57 -0.51
C ILE A 15 -5.52 20.58 -0.64
N ASP A 16 -6.59 20.78 0.13
CA ASP A 16 -7.80 19.96 0.07
C ASP A 16 -8.40 19.98 -1.34
N ARG A 17 -8.44 21.14 -2.00
CA ARG A 17 -8.95 21.26 -3.38
C ARG A 17 -8.14 20.38 -4.34
N ARG A 18 -6.82 20.50 -4.32
CA ARG A 18 -5.93 19.66 -5.14
C ARG A 18 -6.09 18.18 -4.82
N TRP A 19 -6.24 17.82 -3.55
CA TRP A 19 -6.40 16.43 -3.13
C TRP A 19 -7.76 15.85 -3.52
N SER A 20 -8.79 16.69 -3.59
CA SER A 20 -10.15 16.31 -3.97
C SER A 20 -10.33 16.02 -5.47
N GLU A 21 -9.41 16.48 -6.32
CA GLU A 21 -9.47 16.24 -7.75
C GLU A 21 -9.41 14.73 -8.04
N ILE A 22 -10.38 14.22 -8.80
CA ILE A 22 -10.37 12.86 -9.32
C ILE A 22 -9.60 12.91 -10.64
N PRO A 23 -8.38 12.35 -10.72
CA PRO A 23 -7.58 12.48 -11.92
C PRO A 23 -8.23 11.73 -13.08
N LEU A 24 -8.21 12.31 -14.28
CA LEU A 24 -8.73 11.66 -15.47
C LEU A 24 -7.71 10.64 -16.00
N TYR A 25 -8.16 9.39 -16.16
CA TYR A 25 -7.45 8.36 -16.90
C TYR A 25 -7.71 8.51 -18.40
N ARG A 26 -6.65 8.54 -19.20
CA ARG A 26 -6.67 8.64 -20.67
C ARG A 26 -6.03 7.39 -21.25
N PRO A 27 -6.78 6.35 -21.66
CA PRO A 27 -6.21 5.05 -22.00
C PRO A 27 -5.12 5.11 -23.10
N GLU A 28 -5.21 6.11 -23.96
CA GLU A 28 -4.33 6.25 -25.11
C GLU A 28 -2.98 6.85 -24.70
N GLN A 29 -2.99 7.70 -23.67
CA GLN A 29 -1.82 8.43 -23.18
C GLN A 29 -1.27 7.81 -21.90
N ASP A 30 -2.09 7.21 -21.06
CA ASP A 30 -1.69 6.79 -19.72
C ASP A 30 -1.26 5.32 -19.71
N LEU A 31 -0.08 5.08 -19.15
CA LEU A 31 0.38 3.73 -18.80
C LEU A 31 0.29 3.56 -17.29
N VAL A 32 -0.58 2.66 -16.86
CA VAL A 32 -0.89 2.42 -15.45
C VAL A 32 0.11 1.45 -14.83
N PHE A 33 0.65 1.84 -13.69
CA PHE A 33 1.45 1.03 -12.79
C PHE A 33 0.74 0.96 -11.45
N PHE A 34 1.04 -0.06 -10.66
CA PHE A 34 0.73 0.02 -9.24
C PHE A 34 2.01 0.04 -8.43
N SER A 35 1.97 0.66 -7.28
CA SER A 35 3.02 0.65 -6.29
C SER A 35 2.36 0.36 -4.97
N HIS A 36 2.90 -0.61 -4.25
CA HIS A 36 2.27 -1.05 -3.02
C HIS A 36 3.32 -1.42 -2.00
N ILE A 37 3.01 -1.21 -0.72
CA ILE A 37 3.83 -1.82 0.33
C ILE A 37 3.71 -3.34 0.20
N HIS A 38 4.77 -4.06 0.52
CA HIS A 38 4.69 -5.52 0.63
C HIS A 38 3.52 -5.95 1.53
N LYS A 39 2.89 -7.10 1.27
CA LYS A 39 1.72 -7.59 2.05
C LYS A 39 0.54 -6.61 2.17
N THR A 40 0.44 -5.65 1.27
CA THR A 40 -0.83 -5.01 0.95
C THR A 40 -1.62 -5.90 -0.02
N SER A 41 -2.83 -5.50 -0.36
CA SER A 41 -3.70 -6.11 -1.38
C SER A 41 -3.12 -6.11 -2.81
N GLY A 42 -1.80 -5.98 -2.99
CA GLY A 42 -1.12 -5.89 -4.29
C GLY A 42 -1.43 -7.03 -5.25
N THR A 43 -1.35 -8.28 -4.79
CA THR A 43 -1.73 -9.44 -5.63
C THR A 43 -3.20 -9.38 -6.01
N SER A 44 -4.08 -9.01 -5.08
CA SER A 44 -5.53 -8.89 -5.31
C SER A 44 -5.83 -7.79 -6.33
N LEU A 45 -5.18 -6.64 -6.18
CA LEU A 45 -5.27 -5.51 -7.11
C LEU A 45 -4.75 -5.90 -8.49
N SER A 46 -3.62 -6.62 -8.57
CA SER A 46 -3.11 -7.08 -9.87
C SER A 46 -4.05 -8.07 -10.56
N SER A 47 -4.68 -8.98 -9.81
CA SER A 47 -5.70 -9.88 -10.36
C SER A 47 -6.96 -9.12 -10.81
N LEU A 48 -7.39 -8.12 -10.04
CA LEU A 48 -8.51 -7.25 -10.42
C LEU A 48 -8.20 -6.52 -11.73
N LEU A 49 -7.04 -5.84 -11.80
CA LEU A 49 -6.65 -5.09 -13.00
C LEU A 49 -6.51 -5.99 -14.23
N ALA A 50 -6.09 -7.25 -14.08
CA ALA A 50 -6.06 -8.22 -15.17
C ALA A 50 -7.46 -8.55 -15.74
N ASN A 51 -8.53 -8.35 -14.96
CA ASN A 51 -9.91 -8.51 -15.41
C ASN A 51 -10.46 -7.22 -16.03
N VAL A 52 -9.97 -6.06 -15.59
CA VAL A 52 -10.40 -4.74 -16.07
C VAL A 52 -9.78 -4.38 -17.42
N PHE A 53 -8.51 -4.74 -17.61
CA PHE A 53 -7.78 -4.48 -18.84
C PHE A 53 -7.75 -5.74 -19.71
N PRO A 54 -8.07 -5.64 -21.02
CA PRO A 54 -7.92 -6.78 -21.90
C PRO A 54 -6.44 -7.20 -21.96
N ARG A 55 -6.17 -8.49 -22.12
CA ARG A 55 -4.80 -9.03 -22.15
C ARG A 55 -3.89 -8.32 -23.16
N THR A 56 -4.45 -7.86 -24.27
CA THR A 56 -3.74 -7.12 -25.33
C THR A 56 -3.29 -5.72 -24.90
N ALA A 57 -3.92 -5.15 -23.86
CA ALA A 57 -3.55 -3.85 -23.30
C ALA A 57 -2.57 -3.96 -22.12
N VAL A 58 -2.11 -5.17 -21.79
CA VAL A 58 -1.09 -5.41 -20.77
C VAL A 58 0.27 -5.53 -21.43
N VAL A 59 1.26 -4.79 -20.92
CA VAL A 59 2.66 -4.88 -21.39
C VAL A 59 3.10 -6.35 -21.33
N PRO A 60 3.56 -6.92 -22.47
CA PRO A 60 4.07 -8.28 -22.52
C PRO A 60 5.17 -8.45 -21.48
N THR A 61 5.30 -9.65 -20.91
CA THR A 61 6.30 -10.00 -19.87
C THR A 61 6.05 -9.42 -18.48
N SER A 62 5.13 -8.45 -18.34
CA SER A 62 4.68 -8.01 -17.02
C SER A 62 3.70 -9.03 -16.43
N HIS A 63 4.04 -9.57 -15.25
CA HIS A 63 3.22 -10.59 -14.60
C HIS A 63 2.80 -10.15 -13.19
N PRO A 64 1.55 -10.41 -12.77
CA PRO A 64 1.06 -10.14 -11.40
C PRO A 64 1.96 -10.66 -10.26
N SER A 65 2.75 -11.70 -10.51
CA SER A 65 3.55 -12.39 -9.50
C SER A 65 5.02 -12.67 -9.87
N LYS A 66 5.42 -12.49 -11.13
CA LYS A 66 6.79 -12.81 -11.60
C LYS A 66 7.64 -11.55 -11.84
N GLY A 67 7.09 -10.37 -11.54
CA GLY A 67 7.76 -9.11 -11.79
C GLY A 67 7.85 -8.79 -13.27
N LEU A 68 8.81 -7.94 -13.60
CA LEU A 68 9.02 -7.37 -14.93
C LEU A 68 10.43 -7.69 -15.41
N LEU A 69 10.57 -8.19 -16.63
CA LEU A 69 11.87 -8.43 -17.25
C LEU A 69 12.29 -7.18 -18.04
N VAL A 70 12.97 -6.26 -17.36
CA VAL A 70 13.37 -4.95 -17.93
C VAL A 70 14.11 -5.09 -19.26
N SER A 71 14.98 -6.09 -19.39
CA SER A 71 15.72 -6.36 -20.63
C SER A 71 14.83 -6.67 -21.84
N GLN A 72 13.59 -7.11 -21.63
CA GLN A 72 12.63 -7.41 -22.69
C GLN A 72 11.77 -6.19 -23.08
N LEU A 73 11.95 -5.06 -22.39
CA LEU A 73 11.21 -3.82 -22.66
C LEU A 73 12.09 -2.74 -23.27
N GLN A 74 13.41 -2.88 -23.13
CA GLN A 74 14.38 -1.94 -23.70
C GLN A 74 14.44 -2.06 -25.21
N GLY A 75 14.56 -0.92 -25.89
CA GLY A 75 14.76 -0.85 -27.34
C GLY A 75 13.49 -0.88 -28.20
N HIS A 76 12.30 -0.93 -27.58
CA HIS A 76 11.04 -0.76 -28.30
C HIS A 76 10.73 0.71 -28.60
N ASP A 77 10.15 0.97 -29.76
CA ASP A 77 9.76 2.32 -30.20
C ASP A 77 8.39 2.76 -29.65
N SER A 78 8.00 4.01 -29.96
CA SER A 78 6.75 4.59 -29.48
C SER A 78 5.49 3.88 -29.99
N GLU A 79 5.55 3.20 -31.14
CA GLU A 79 4.42 2.48 -31.74
C GLU A 79 4.14 1.20 -30.98
N TRP A 80 5.19 0.47 -30.60
CA TRP A 80 5.07 -0.74 -29.78
C TRP A 80 4.35 -0.49 -28.45
N TRP A 81 4.55 0.68 -27.83
CA TRP A 81 3.90 1.04 -26.57
C TRP A 81 2.43 1.44 -26.69
N GLN A 82 1.96 1.84 -27.89
CA GLN A 82 0.60 2.37 -28.08
C GLN A 82 -0.53 1.50 -27.53
N PRO A 83 -0.59 0.18 -27.83
CA PRO A 83 -1.70 -0.65 -27.37
C PRO A 83 -1.72 -0.85 -25.85
N PHE A 84 -0.61 -0.58 -25.15
CA PHE A 84 -0.50 -0.90 -23.74
C PHE A 84 -1.01 0.22 -22.83
N GLN A 85 -1.78 -0.22 -21.84
CA GLN A 85 -2.48 0.60 -20.85
C GLN A 85 -2.09 0.22 -19.43
N LEU A 86 -1.63 -1.02 -19.21
CA LEU A 86 -1.30 -1.57 -17.90
C LEU A 86 0.06 -2.27 -17.93
N MET A 87 0.87 -2.06 -16.88
CA MET A 87 2.08 -2.84 -16.65
C MET A 87 2.15 -3.30 -15.20
N PHE A 88 2.29 -4.60 -14.99
CA PHE A 88 2.53 -5.15 -13.66
C PHE A 88 3.99 -4.93 -13.24
N SER A 89 4.23 -3.95 -12.37
CA SER A 89 5.52 -3.73 -11.72
C SER A 89 5.31 -3.42 -10.25
N HIS A 90 6.16 -3.97 -9.38
CA HIS A 90 6.15 -3.65 -7.95
C HIS A 90 6.97 -2.40 -7.61
N ASN A 91 7.69 -1.79 -8.56
CA ASN A 91 8.50 -0.60 -8.31
C ASN A 91 8.52 0.36 -9.51
N ARG A 92 8.05 1.61 -9.32
CA ARG A 92 8.00 2.66 -10.37
C ARG A 92 9.38 3.24 -10.70
N ALA A 93 10.24 3.47 -9.70
CA ALA A 93 11.47 4.25 -9.88
C ALA A 93 12.43 3.56 -10.85
N ASN A 94 12.56 2.24 -10.74
CA ASN A 94 13.36 1.44 -11.67
C ASN A 94 12.69 1.25 -13.04
N VAL A 95 11.42 1.61 -13.19
CA VAL A 95 10.67 1.37 -14.43
C VAL A 95 10.81 2.55 -15.36
N THR A 96 10.48 3.76 -14.90
CA THR A 96 10.49 4.94 -15.77
C THR A 96 11.88 5.26 -16.28
N ASP A 97 12.87 5.14 -15.39
CA ASP A 97 14.23 5.61 -15.66
C ASP A 97 15.05 4.56 -16.44
N THR A 98 14.72 3.27 -16.29
CA THR A 98 15.49 2.17 -16.91
C THR A 98 14.89 1.65 -18.21
N ILE A 99 13.56 1.74 -18.39
CA ILE A 99 12.88 1.17 -19.57
C ILE A 99 12.80 2.18 -20.72
N GLY A 100 12.82 3.48 -20.42
CA GLY A 100 12.69 4.52 -21.44
C GLY A 100 11.28 4.57 -22.03
N ILE A 101 10.25 4.70 -21.16
CA ILE A 101 8.87 4.88 -21.61
C ILE A 101 8.80 6.09 -22.56
N PRO A 102 8.21 5.95 -23.75
CA PRO A 102 8.20 7.02 -24.74
C PRO A 102 7.42 8.23 -24.21
N PRO A 103 7.78 9.46 -24.61
CA PRO A 103 7.08 10.68 -24.18
C PRO A 103 5.58 10.72 -24.52
N THR A 104 5.13 9.90 -25.47
CA THR A 104 3.72 9.73 -25.83
C THR A 104 2.92 8.99 -24.76
N LYS A 105 3.58 8.28 -23.84
CA LYS A 105 2.97 7.62 -22.70
C LYS A 105 3.33 8.36 -21.40
N THR A 106 2.30 8.64 -20.60
CA THR A 106 2.41 9.25 -19.28
C THR A 106 2.31 8.16 -18.21
N PRO A 107 3.36 7.97 -17.39
CA PRO A 107 3.32 7.01 -16.31
C PRO A 107 2.36 7.41 -15.20
N ARG A 108 1.34 6.59 -14.93
CA ARG A 108 0.33 6.83 -13.90
C ARG A 108 0.37 5.75 -12.83
N VAL A 109 0.46 6.13 -11.56
CA VAL A 109 0.62 5.16 -10.46
C VAL A 109 -0.68 5.02 -9.67
N LEU A 110 -1.03 3.77 -9.39
CA LEU A 110 -2.01 3.34 -8.40
C LEU A 110 -1.25 3.00 -7.12
N ILE A 111 -1.53 3.68 -6.01
CA ILE A 111 -0.86 3.43 -4.73
C ILE A 111 -1.82 2.74 -3.78
N THR A 112 -1.40 1.65 -3.13
CA THR A 112 -2.15 1.10 -1.98
C THR A 112 -1.40 1.33 -0.67
N ILE A 113 -2.12 1.91 0.27
CA ILE A 113 -1.70 2.17 1.64
C ILE A 113 -2.44 1.22 2.59
N ARG A 114 -1.82 0.91 3.72
CA ARG A 114 -2.39 0.07 4.77
C ARG A 114 -2.05 0.68 6.12
N ASN A 115 -2.92 0.47 7.09
CA ASN A 115 -2.64 0.83 8.47
C ASN A 115 -1.29 0.22 8.93
N PRO A 116 -0.35 1.02 9.48
CA PRO A 116 0.98 0.53 9.83
C PRO A 116 0.95 -0.64 10.81
N LEU A 117 0.10 -0.61 11.84
CA LEU A 117 -0.05 -1.71 12.79
C LEU A 117 -0.57 -2.98 12.14
N LEU A 118 -1.64 -2.87 11.34
CA LEU A 118 -2.20 -4.03 10.63
C LEU A 118 -1.21 -4.60 9.61
N HIS A 119 -0.35 -3.75 9.05
CA HIS A 119 0.70 -4.17 8.15
C HIS A 119 1.79 -4.97 8.88
N LYS A 120 2.32 -4.45 9.99
CA LYS A 120 3.33 -5.14 10.82
C LYS A 120 2.77 -6.44 11.39
N ALA A 121 1.52 -6.45 11.85
CA ALA A 121 0.83 -7.65 12.26
C ALA A 121 0.83 -8.70 11.15
N SER A 122 0.38 -8.36 9.95
CA SER A 122 0.40 -9.28 8.81
C SER A 122 1.79 -9.83 8.49
N ILE A 123 2.83 -8.99 8.55
CA ILE A 123 4.21 -9.45 8.33
C ILE A 123 4.67 -10.40 9.43
N PHE A 124 4.44 -10.03 10.69
CA PHE A 124 4.85 -10.82 11.85
C PHE A 124 4.24 -12.21 11.80
N PHE A 125 2.91 -12.27 11.59
CA PHE A 125 2.18 -13.52 11.47
C PHE A 125 2.72 -14.41 10.33
N GLU A 126 3.05 -13.82 9.18
CA GLU A 126 3.55 -14.60 8.03
C GLU A 126 5.03 -14.97 8.14
N SER A 127 5.87 -14.08 8.68
CA SER A 127 7.33 -14.20 8.63
C SER A 127 7.92 -14.86 9.88
N VAL A 128 7.33 -14.58 11.04
CA VAL A 128 7.78 -15.11 12.34
C VAL A 128 6.94 -16.33 12.72
N CYS A 129 5.62 -16.18 12.71
CA CYS A 129 4.73 -17.24 13.15
C CYS A 129 4.45 -18.29 12.06
N ARG A 130 4.73 -17.96 10.79
CA ARG A 130 4.42 -18.79 9.62
C ARG A 130 2.95 -19.22 9.53
N PHE A 131 2.05 -18.51 10.23
CA PHE A 131 0.61 -18.70 10.13
C PHE A 131 0.14 -18.11 8.80
N GLY A 132 -0.03 -18.96 7.79
CA GLY A 132 -0.59 -18.53 6.49
C GLY A 132 0.04 -19.13 5.24
N LYS A 133 0.86 -20.19 5.31
CA LYS A 133 1.28 -20.90 4.09
C LYS A 133 0.25 -21.88 3.53
N HIS A 134 -0.83 -22.17 4.25
CA HIS A 134 -1.92 -23.02 3.78
C HIS A 134 -3.24 -22.28 3.92
N ILE A 135 -3.75 -21.79 2.78
CA ILE A 135 -5.16 -21.50 2.57
C ILE A 135 -5.71 -22.81 1.99
N SER A 136 -6.78 -23.36 2.56
CA SER A 136 -7.45 -24.53 1.95
C SER A 136 -7.96 -24.18 0.55
N ASP A 137 -8.12 -25.17 -0.30
CA ASP A 137 -8.55 -24.96 -1.70
C ASP A 137 -9.93 -24.29 -1.83
N ASP A 138 -10.73 -24.30 -0.75
CA ASP A 138 -12.05 -23.66 -0.67
C ASP A 138 -12.02 -22.19 -0.18
N GLY A 139 -10.84 -21.64 0.12
CA GLY A 139 -10.68 -20.26 0.57
C GLY A 139 -11.12 -19.99 2.01
N THR A 140 -11.50 -21.01 2.79
CA THR A 140 -11.81 -20.83 4.21
C THR A 140 -10.53 -20.60 5.01
N ILE A 141 -10.49 -19.49 5.75
CA ILE A 141 -9.40 -19.19 6.68
C ILE A 141 -9.75 -19.88 8.00
N ASP A 142 -9.75 -21.21 8.05
CA ASP A 142 -9.84 -21.92 9.32
C ASP A 142 -8.44 -22.08 9.95
N GLN A 143 -7.79 -20.93 10.11
CA GLN A 143 -6.38 -20.86 10.51
C GLN A 143 -6.14 -21.22 11.97
N GLU A 144 -7.16 -21.09 12.83
CA GLU A 144 -7.05 -21.54 14.21
C GLU A 144 -7.30 -23.04 14.32
N ALA A 145 -8.39 -23.58 13.75
CA ALA A 145 -8.72 -25.00 13.89
C ALA A 145 -7.73 -25.91 13.14
N ALA A 146 -7.30 -25.55 11.93
CA ALA A 146 -6.32 -26.35 11.18
C ALA A 146 -4.91 -26.31 11.80
N THR A 147 -4.54 -25.20 12.43
CA THR A 147 -3.29 -25.08 13.19
C THR A 147 -3.38 -25.86 14.50
N LEU A 148 -4.47 -25.72 15.27
CA LEU A 148 -4.71 -26.46 16.51
C LEU A 148 -4.78 -27.98 16.27
N ALA A 149 -5.46 -28.42 15.20
CA ALA A 149 -5.51 -29.82 14.80
C ALA A 149 -4.12 -30.39 14.45
N ARG A 150 -3.21 -29.56 13.92
CA ARG A 150 -1.82 -29.93 13.62
C ARG A 150 -0.89 -29.84 14.82
N VAL A 151 -1.07 -28.90 15.75
CA VAL A 151 -0.33 -28.85 17.02
C VAL A 151 -0.50 -30.18 17.76
N ASN A 152 -1.69 -30.76 17.68
CA ASN A 152 -1.99 -32.06 18.29
C ASN A 152 -1.47 -33.28 17.51
N GLY A 153 -0.87 -33.13 16.32
CA GLY A 153 -0.47 -34.27 15.49
C GLY A 153 0.81 -34.16 14.65
N SER A 154 1.48 -33.01 14.57
CA SER A 154 2.57 -32.77 13.58
C SER A 154 3.85 -32.12 14.11
N GLY A 155 4.04 -32.03 15.44
CA GLY A 155 5.28 -31.48 16.01
C GLY A 155 5.45 -29.97 15.76
N VAL A 156 4.33 -29.24 15.62
CA VAL A 156 4.37 -27.76 15.67
C VAL A 156 4.81 -27.38 17.08
N ASP A 157 5.88 -26.60 17.16
CA ASP A 157 6.43 -26.09 18.41
C ASP A 157 5.36 -25.29 19.16
N THR A 158 4.84 -25.86 20.24
CA THR A 158 3.88 -25.22 21.13
C THR A 158 4.46 -23.96 21.75
N GLU A 159 5.79 -23.88 21.90
CA GLU A 159 6.49 -22.67 22.34
C GLU A 159 6.41 -21.57 21.28
N GLN A 160 6.58 -21.88 19.98
CA GLN A 160 6.39 -20.92 18.90
C GLN A 160 4.93 -20.46 18.76
N TYR A 161 3.98 -21.38 18.94
CA TYR A 161 2.54 -21.06 18.93
C TYR A 161 2.18 -20.15 20.11
N ASN A 162 2.63 -20.49 21.31
CA ASN A 162 2.43 -19.68 22.51
C ASN A 162 3.16 -18.33 22.42
N PHE A 163 4.39 -18.32 21.90
CA PHE A 163 5.12 -17.10 21.57
C PHE A 163 4.28 -16.21 20.65
N CYS A 164 3.66 -16.77 19.61
CA CYS A 164 2.81 -16.02 18.69
C CYS A 164 1.40 -15.71 19.21
N ARG A 165 1.08 -16.06 20.45
CA ARG A 165 -0.14 -15.64 21.15
C ARG A 165 0.15 -14.74 22.34
N ASP A 166 1.36 -14.81 22.88
CA ASP A 166 1.78 -14.06 24.06
C ASP A 166 2.34 -12.68 23.65
N PRO A 167 1.59 -11.61 23.91
CA PRO A 167 1.99 -10.27 23.49
C PRO A 167 3.16 -9.72 24.32
N GLU A 168 3.40 -10.22 25.53
CA GLU A 168 4.50 -9.79 26.39
C GLU A 168 5.84 -10.34 25.88
N MET A 169 5.83 -11.58 25.36
CA MET A 169 7.00 -12.17 24.72
C MET A 169 7.44 -11.38 23.48
N TRP A 170 6.55 -10.59 22.86
CA TRP A 170 6.90 -9.82 21.67
C TRP A 170 7.73 -8.59 21.99
N VAL A 171 7.25 -7.73 22.89
CA VAL A 171 7.80 -6.37 23.11
C VAL A 171 9.27 -6.40 23.54
N GLY A 172 9.68 -7.47 24.24
CA GLY A 172 11.05 -7.72 24.67
C GLY A 172 11.87 -8.65 23.76
N SER A 173 11.29 -9.28 22.73
CA SER A 173 12.03 -10.23 21.89
C SER A 173 12.92 -9.53 20.87
N LYS A 174 14.13 -10.08 20.69
CA LYS A 174 15.03 -9.66 19.60
C LYS A 174 14.41 -9.90 18.22
N GLN A 175 13.54 -10.90 18.08
CA GLN A 175 12.82 -11.19 16.84
C GLN A 175 11.83 -10.08 16.48
N PHE A 176 11.05 -9.59 17.45
CA PHE A 176 10.16 -8.46 17.24
C PHE A 176 10.95 -7.22 16.83
N ASP A 177 12.01 -6.86 17.56
CA ASP A 177 12.85 -5.70 17.21
C ASP A 177 13.53 -5.86 15.84
N LYS A 178 13.97 -7.07 15.48
CA LYS A 178 14.53 -7.37 14.15
C LYS A 178 13.51 -7.17 13.05
N VAL A 179 12.29 -7.69 13.22
CA VAL A 179 11.20 -7.50 12.24
C VAL A 179 10.74 -6.05 12.21
N TYR A 180 10.76 -5.34 13.33
CA TYR A 180 10.33 -3.96 13.37
C TYR A 180 11.31 -3.04 12.63
N ARG A 181 12.59 -3.11 13.00
CA ARG A 181 13.66 -2.24 12.48
C ARG A 181 14.04 -2.55 11.03
N ASN A 182 13.90 -3.79 10.57
CA ASN A 182 14.19 -4.14 9.17
C ASN A 182 13.14 -3.60 8.19
N PHE A 183 12.01 -3.07 8.68
CA PHE A 183 10.87 -2.70 7.82
C PHE A 183 10.65 -1.20 7.68
N GLU A 184 11.26 -0.37 8.51
CA GLU A 184 11.21 1.11 8.38
C GLU A 184 11.68 1.57 6.98
N ALA A 185 12.43 0.74 6.24
CA ALA A 185 13.13 1.09 5.01
C ALA A 185 12.34 1.10 3.68
N ARG A 186 11.09 0.63 3.60
CA ARG A 186 10.48 0.36 2.27
C ARG A 186 9.76 1.53 1.62
N TRP A 187 9.06 2.38 2.38
CA TRP A 187 8.57 3.64 1.81
C TRP A 187 9.72 4.54 1.37
N LEU A 188 10.81 4.51 2.14
CA LEU A 188 12.06 5.22 1.89
C LEU A 188 12.70 4.88 0.55
N SER A 189 12.60 3.63 0.09
CA SER A 189 13.11 3.24 -1.24
C SER A 189 12.35 3.90 -2.41
N TYR A 190 11.17 4.47 -2.18
CA TYR A 190 10.40 5.21 -3.18
C TYR A 190 10.64 6.72 -3.16
N GLY A 191 11.32 7.25 -2.13
CA GLY A 191 11.67 8.67 -1.96
C GLY A 191 13.18 8.94 -1.99
N ALA A 192 14.02 7.91 -2.13
CA ALA A 192 15.48 8.00 -2.03
C ALA A 192 16.12 8.60 -3.30
N ALA A 193 15.96 9.92 -3.47
CA ALA A 193 16.99 10.75 -4.08
C ALA A 193 17.54 11.78 -3.09
N GLU A 194 16.80 12.10 -2.01
CA GLU A 194 17.20 13.12 -1.02
C GLU A 194 17.49 12.50 0.36
N GLY A 195 18.35 11.47 0.39
CA GLY A 195 18.83 10.90 1.65
C GLY A 195 19.60 11.94 2.45
N HIS A 196 19.37 11.99 3.77
CA HIS A 196 20.27 12.74 4.66
C HIS A 196 21.69 12.17 4.49
N PRO A 197 22.75 12.98 4.37
CA PRO A 197 24.10 12.50 4.08
C PRO A 197 24.59 11.44 5.09
N CYS A 198 24.08 11.52 6.31
CA CYS A 198 24.37 10.54 7.35
C CYS A 198 23.48 9.30 7.34
N ILE A 199 22.33 9.26 6.67
CA ILE A 199 21.44 8.10 6.72
C ILE A 199 21.58 7.33 5.40
N ARG A 200 22.25 6.18 5.46
CA ARG A 200 22.48 5.33 4.28
C ARG A 200 21.75 4.00 4.40
N PRO A 201 21.31 3.43 3.26
CA PRO A 201 20.81 2.07 3.25
C PRO A 201 21.98 1.14 3.61
N ASP A 202 21.76 0.27 4.57
CA ASP A 202 22.61 -0.85 4.90
C ASP A 202 22.22 -2.01 3.96
N PRO A 203 23.02 -2.31 2.93
CA PRO A 203 22.68 -3.29 1.91
C PRO A 203 22.62 -4.73 2.47
N GLU A 204 23.25 -5.00 3.61
CA GLU A 204 23.30 -6.33 4.22
C GLU A 204 22.01 -6.64 4.99
N PHE A 205 21.38 -5.62 5.58
CA PHE A 205 20.24 -5.81 6.48
C PHE A 205 18.92 -5.19 6.00
N ASN A 206 18.88 -4.55 4.83
CA ASN A 206 17.76 -3.69 4.40
C ASN A 206 17.38 -2.68 5.51
N ARG A 207 18.38 -2.18 6.23
CA ARG A 207 18.21 -1.17 7.28
C ARG A 207 18.62 0.19 6.76
N TRP A 208 18.21 1.24 7.44
CA TRP A 208 18.89 2.52 7.33
C TRP A 208 19.75 2.69 8.58
N ARG A 209 20.99 3.17 8.40
CA ARG A 209 21.88 3.45 9.52
C ARG A 209 22.42 4.85 9.39
N VAL A 210 22.66 5.48 10.55
CA VAL A 210 23.55 6.63 10.60
C VAL A 210 24.95 6.09 10.29
N ASP A 211 25.46 6.41 9.10
CA ASP A 211 26.75 5.95 8.64
C ASP A 211 27.85 6.61 9.47
N ASP A 212 28.70 5.78 10.06
CA ASP A 212 29.88 6.24 10.80
C ASP A 212 31.04 6.60 9.84
N THR A 213 30.87 6.40 8.52
CA THR A 213 31.87 6.80 7.52
C THR A 213 31.85 8.31 7.28
N ASP A 214 33.01 8.92 7.53
CA ASP A 214 33.28 10.35 7.53
C ASP A 214 32.91 11.04 6.20
N VAL A 215 31.69 11.54 6.08
CA VAL A 215 31.45 12.74 5.27
C VAL A 215 31.81 13.95 6.15
N GLY A 216 33.11 14.11 6.42
CA GLY A 216 33.68 15.25 7.13
C GLY A 216 33.42 15.34 8.65
N GLY A 217 33.38 14.24 9.41
CA GLY A 217 33.23 14.26 10.88
C GLY A 217 31.80 14.44 11.40
N THR A 218 30.87 14.82 10.53
CA THR A 218 29.53 15.31 10.92
C THR A 218 28.63 14.24 11.54
N CYS A 219 28.56 13.04 10.96
CA CYS A 219 27.65 11.98 11.43
C CYS A 219 28.08 11.39 12.77
N LYS A 220 29.39 11.21 12.97
CA LYS A 220 29.97 10.77 14.25
C LYS A 220 29.79 11.83 15.33
N ALA A 221 29.94 13.12 14.98
CA ALA A 221 29.67 14.23 15.90
C ALA A 221 28.20 14.31 16.31
N ILE A 222 27.25 14.13 15.38
CA ILE A 222 25.81 14.05 15.67
C ILE A 222 25.52 12.96 16.69
N LYS A 223 26.04 11.75 16.47
CA LYS A 223 25.87 10.62 17.38
C LYS A 223 26.51 10.88 18.75
N ALA A 224 27.72 11.45 18.79
CA ALA A 224 28.40 11.81 20.03
C ALA A 224 27.69 12.93 20.81
N SER A 225 26.96 13.82 20.12
CA SER A 225 26.20 14.91 20.72
C SER A 225 24.84 14.50 21.28
N GLY A 226 24.39 13.25 21.04
CA GLY A 226 23.05 12.78 21.43
C GLY A 226 21.90 13.38 20.60
N GLN A 227 22.19 14.01 19.47
CA GLN A 227 21.20 14.58 18.54
C GLN A 227 20.70 13.56 17.49
N ASP A 228 20.99 12.29 17.68
CA ASP A 228 20.60 11.22 16.74
C ASP A 228 19.07 11.12 16.61
N ALA A 229 18.34 11.26 17.72
CA ALA A 229 16.88 11.26 17.74
C ALA A 229 16.27 12.37 16.86
N ASP A 230 16.83 13.58 16.90
CA ASP A 230 16.35 14.73 16.12
C ASP A 230 16.62 14.53 14.61
N VAL A 231 17.79 13.97 14.27
CA VAL A 231 18.15 13.65 12.88
C VAL A 231 17.22 12.58 12.30
N TRP A 232 16.91 11.54 13.07
CA TRP A 232 15.92 10.52 12.68
C TRP A 232 14.53 11.12 12.53
N ALA A 233 14.07 11.94 13.48
CA ALA A 233 12.77 12.59 13.40
C ALA A 233 12.67 13.46 12.13
N ALA A 234 13.67 14.30 11.86
CA ALA A 234 13.69 15.14 10.66
C ALA A 234 13.73 14.32 9.36
N TYR A 235 14.43 13.18 9.36
CA TYR A 235 14.44 12.25 8.23
C TYR A 235 13.08 11.60 7.99
N PHE A 236 12.42 11.12 9.04
CA PHE A 236 11.08 10.55 8.96
C PHE A 236 10.05 11.55 8.47
N GLU A 237 10.11 12.81 8.93
CA GLU A 237 9.23 13.87 8.42
C GLU A 237 9.43 14.15 6.93
N ARG A 238 10.69 14.33 6.48
CA ARG A 238 10.99 14.53 5.05
C ARG A 238 10.52 13.36 4.18
N THR A 239 10.61 12.15 4.73
CA THR A 239 10.16 10.93 4.06
C THR A 239 8.65 10.88 3.90
N ALA A 240 7.92 11.16 4.99
CA ALA A 240 6.47 11.24 4.95
C ALA A 240 6.03 12.32 3.95
N ASP A 241 6.66 13.49 3.98
CA ASP A 241 6.40 14.57 3.03
C ASP A 241 6.61 14.13 1.57
N ALA A 242 7.73 13.45 1.27
CA ALA A 242 8.02 12.97 -0.07
C ALA A 242 6.99 11.92 -0.53
N ALA A 243 6.59 11.00 0.35
CA ALA A 243 5.55 10.02 0.07
C ALA A 243 4.18 10.68 -0.17
N ILE A 244 3.80 11.66 0.65
CA ILE A 244 2.56 12.44 0.49
C ILE A 244 2.56 13.21 -0.84
N ARG A 245 3.64 13.91 -1.18
CA ARG A 245 3.78 14.58 -2.49
C ARG A 245 3.64 13.61 -3.66
N ARG A 246 4.13 12.37 -3.51
CA ARG A 246 3.97 11.33 -4.53
C ARG A 246 2.52 10.86 -4.64
N MET A 247 1.77 10.82 -3.55
CA MET A 247 0.33 10.53 -3.56
C MET A 247 -0.46 11.63 -4.29
N GLU A 248 -0.07 12.91 -4.16
CA GLU A 248 -0.69 14.02 -4.92
C GLU A 248 -0.68 13.76 -6.44
N GLY A 249 0.44 13.27 -6.97
CA GLY A 249 0.59 12.95 -8.39
C GLY A 249 0.10 11.55 -8.81
N ALA A 250 -0.44 10.76 -7.88
CA ALA A 250 -0.93 9.42 -8.18
C ALA A 250 -2.29 9.48 -8.88
N LEU A 251 -2.50 8.59 -9.86
CA LEU A 251 -3.80 8.43 -10.51
C LEU A 251 -4.84 7.97 -9.49
N TRP A 252 -4.44 7.11 -8.55
CA TRP A 252 -5.31 6.58 -7.51
C TRP A 252 -4.51 6.26 -6.24
N VAL A 253 -5.14 6.46 -5.10
CA VAL A 253 -4.65 6.08 -3.78
C VAL A 253 -5.74 5.29 -3.08
N GLY A 254 -5.48 4.02 -2.79
CA GLY A 254 -6.39 3.14 -2.07
C GLY A 254 -5.93 2.86 -0.65
N VAL A 255 -6.88 2.75 0.27
CA VAL A 255 -6.64 2.37 1.66
C VAL A 255 -7.16 0.96 1.88
N THR A 256 -6.28 0.06 2.35
CA THR A 256 -6.59 -1.38 2.48
C THR A 256 -7.81 -1.64 3.38
N GLU A 257 -7.95 -0.87 4.45
CA GLU A 257 -9.05 -0.95 5.41
C GLU A 257 -10.38 -0.38 4.86
N ARG A 258 -10.33 0.32 3.73
CA ARG A 258 -11.47 0.93 3.03
C ARG A 258 -11.50 0.49 1.57
N MET A 259 -11.22 -0.79 1.33
CA MET A 259 -10.96 -1.31 -0.01
C MET A 259 -12.17 -1.20 -0.93
N GLU A 260 -13.39 -1.39 -0.43
CA GLU A 260 -14.62 -1.24 -1.21
C GLU A 260 -14.75 0.18 -1.78
N GLU A 261 -14.72 1.20 -0.92
CA GLU A 261 -14.73 2.61 -1.33
C GLU A 261 -13.55 2.93 -2.26
N SER A 262 -12.36 2.43 -1.94
CA SER A 262 -11.15 2.64 -2.72
C SER A 262 -11.28 2.07 -4.14
N LEU A 263 -11.82 0.85 -4.29
CA LEU A 263 -11.97 0.21 -5.60
C LEU A 263 -13.07 0.84 -6.43
N CYS A 264 -14.19 1.24 -5.81
CA CYS A 264 -15.21 1.97 -6.56
C CYS A 264 -14.70 3.31 -7.06
N LEU A 265 -13.90 4.01 -6.26
CA LEU A 265 -13.20 5.21 -6.72
C LEU A 265 -12.21 4.90 -7.86
N LEU A 266 -11.53 3.74 -7.83
CA LEU A 266 -10.66 3.29 -8.93
C LEU A 266 -11.45 3.10 -10.23
N PHE A 267 -12.59 2.41 -10.19
CA PHE A 267 -13.45 2.19 -11.37
C PHE A 267 -13.98 3.50 -11.96
N LEU A 268 -14.39 4.44 -11.10
CA LEU A 268 -14.74 5.80 -11.51
C LEU A 268 -13.57 6.50 -12.19
N THR A 269 -12.39 6.45 -11.59
CA THR A 269 -11.14 7.07 -12.10
C THR A 269 -10.75 6.50 -13.47
N LEU A 270 -10.85 5.17 -13.65
CA LEU A 270 -10.50 4.49 -14.88
C LEU A 270 -11.57 4.59 -15.98
N GLY A 271 -12.77 5.08 -15.67
CA GLY A 271 -13.87 5.07 -16.63
C GLY A 271 -14.36 3.66 -16.97
N LYS A 272 -14.12 2.67 -16.10
CA LYS A 272 -14.43 1.24 -16.35
C LYS A 272 -15.61 0.79 -15.48
N LYS A 273 -16.30 -0.26 -15.95
CA LYS A 273 -17.32 -0.94 -15.16
C LYS A 273 -16.66 -1.74 -14.05
N GLU A 274 -17.31 -1.74 -12.90
CA GLU A 274 -16.96 -2.64 -11.81
C GLU A 274 -16.89 -4.07 -12.34
N SER A 275 -15.74 -4.71 -12.13
CA SER A 275 -15.58 -6.14 -12.31
C SER A 275 -15.81 -6.82 -10.98
N GLU A 276 -16.32 -8.06 -10.99
CA GLU A 276 -16.43 -8.87 -9.77
C GLU A 276 -15.12 -8.81 -8.98
N MET A 277 -15.22 -8.34 -7.75
CA MET A 277 -14.10 -8.38 -6.83
C MET A 277 -13.74 -9.84 -6.57
N PRO A 278 -12.47 -10.23 -6.71
CA PRO A 278 -12.04 -11.55 -6.25
C PRO A 278 -12.09 -11.59 -4.72
N GLN A 279 -13.25 -11.93 -4.16
CA GLN A 279 -13.51 -11.95 -2.71
C GLN A 279 -12.49 -12.82 -1.97
N HIS A 280 -12.08 -13.93 -2.58
CA HIS A 280 -11.09 -14.87 -2.05
C HIS A 280 -9.67 -14.31 -1.90
N ARG A 281 -9.39 -13.07 -2.35
CA ARG A 281 -8.04 -12.49 -2.30
C ARG A 281 -7.90 -11.24 -1.45
N LEU A 282 -8.98 -10.67 -0.91
CA LEU A 282 -8.81 -9.60 0.05
C LEU A 282 -8.27 -10.19 1.35
N LYS A 283 -7.00 -9.93 1.64
CA LYS A 283 -6.38 -10.35 2.89
C LYS A 283 -7.06 -9.63 4.04
N ILE A 284 -7.96 -10.34 4.71
CA ILE A 284 -8.57 -9.88 5.97
C ILE A 284 -7.42 -9.47 6.90
N PRO A 285 -7.44 -8.25 7.45
CA PRO A 285 -6.43 -7.81 8.37
C PRO A 285 -6.27 -8.81 9.53
N ARG A 286 -5.02 -9.10 9.90
CA ARG A 286 -4.79 -9.92 11.09
C ARG A 286 -5.29 -9.15 12.31
N PRO A 287 -5.99 -9.81 13.24
CA PRO A 287 -6.48 -9.13 14.43
C PRO A 287 -5.28 -8.52 15.17
N ILE A 288 -5.36 -7.21 15.44
CA ILE A 288 -4.42 -6.51 16.34
C ILE A 288 -4.92 -6.55 17.78
N THR A 289 -6.08 -7.15 18.03
CA THR A 289 -6.62 -7.35 19.39
C THR A 289 -5.73 -8.24 20.24
N VAL A 290 -4.96 -9.12 19.59
CA VAL A 290 -3.94 -9.95 20.25
C VAL A 290 -2.63 -9.18 20.49
N TRP A 291 -2.53 -7.89 20.15
CA TRP A 291 -1.35 -7.07 20.45
C TRP A 291 -1.56 -6.35 21.79
N HIS A 292 -0.56 -6.38 22.67
CA HIS A 292 -0.55 -5.59 23.90
C HIS A 292 -0.48 -4.09 23.57
N ASP A 293 -1.07 -3.24 24.41
CA ASP A 293 -1.09 -1.80 24.16
C ASP A 293 0.33 -1.21 24.13
N LYS A 294 1.21 -1.60 25.06
CA LYS A 294 2.66 -1.31 24.98
C LYS A 294 3.31 -1.68 23.62
N ALA A 295 2.91 -2.80 23.01
CA ALA A 295 3.44 -3.20 21.69
C ALA A 295 2.92 -2.26 20.59
N LYS A 296 1.64 -1.90 20.64
CA LYS A 296 1.01 -0.93 19.73
C LYS A 296 1.63 0.46 19.90
N GLU A 297 1.85 0.92 21.13
CA GLU A 297 2.49 2.20 21.44
C GLU A 297 3.93 2.25 20.91
N LYS A 298 4.73 1.20 21.19
CA LYS A 298 6.09 1.08 20.65
C LYS A 298 6.08 1.10 19.13
N ALA A 299 5.14 0.38 18.52
CA ALA A 299 4.97 0.33 17.09
C ALA A 299 4.61 1.70 16.47
N VAL A 300 3.63 2.39 17.05
CA VAL A 300 3.25 3.76 16.66
C VAL A 300 4.44 4.72 16.80
N SER A 301 5.26 4.56 17.84
CA SER A 301 6.41 5.44 18.08
C SER A 301 7.51 5.31 17.02
N TYR A 302 7.71 4.12 16.46
CA TYR A 302 8.68 3.86 15.40
C TYR A 302 8.16 4.25 14.01
N ASP A 303 6.86 4.02 13.75
CA ASP A 303 6.26 4.21 12.43
C ASP A 303 5.59 5.59 12.26
N ARG A 304 6.08 6.65 12.91
CA ARG A 304 5.46 7.99 12.84
C ARG A 304 5.27 8.48 11.39
N ALA A 305 6.27 8.27 10.54
CA ALA A 305 6.18 8.63 9.12
C ALA A 305 5.09 7.83 8.39
N ASP A 306 5.04 6.51 8.60
CA ASP A 306 4.04 5.64 7.96
C ASP A 306 2.62 5.97 8.43
N TRP A 307 2.46 6.32 9.71
CA TRP A 307 1.19 6.81 10.25
C TRP A 307 0.75 8.10 9.58
N ARG A 308 1.64 9.07 9.46
CA ARG A 308 1.37 10.33 8.78
C ARG A 308 0.98 10.12 7.31
N VAL A 309 1.64 9.19 6.61
CA VAL A 309 1.27 8.80 5.24
C VAL A 309 -0.09 8.11 5.20
N PHE A 310 -0.39 7.22 6.15
CA PHE A 310 -1.69 6.54 6.24
C PHE A 310 -2.84 7.51 6.53
N GLU A 311 -2.64 8.47 7.43
CA GLU A 311 -3.61 9.53 7.72
C GLU A 311 -3.87 10.39 6.49
N ALA A 312 -2.80 10.87 5.85
CA ALA A 312 -2.91 11.64 4.60
C ALA A 312 -3.66 10.83 3.53
N ALA A 313 -3.37 9.54 3.36
CA ALA A 313 -4.06 8.68 2.39
C ALA A 313 -5.56 8.55 2.67
N ASN A 314 -5.98 8.51 3.94
CA ASN A 314 -7.39 8.54 4.29
C ASN A 314 -8.02 9.89 3.96
N ASP A 315 -7.32 11.00 4.20
CA ASP A 315 -7.81 12.34 3.85
C ASP A 315 -7.95 12.51 2.33
N PHE A 316 -7.00 12.01 1.53
CA PHE A 316 -7.11 11.92 0.07
C PHE A 316 -8.36 11.16 -0.35
N LEU A 317 -8.58 9.98 0.25
CA LEU A 317 -9.73 9.14 -0.07
C LEU A 317 -11.04 9.87 0.28
N ASP A 318 -11.14 10.46 1.48
CA ASP A 318 -12.34 11.19 1.91
C ASP A 318 -12.68 12.36 0.97
N LEU A 319 -11.69 13.16 0.61
CA LEU A 319 -11.89 14.30 -0.30
C LEU A 319 -12.30 13.85 -1.71
N ARG A 320 -11.70 12.77 -2.24
CA ARG A 320 -12.07 12.24 -3.56
C ARG A 320 -13.43 11.55 -3.55
N LEU A 321 -13.80 10.89 -2.46
CA LEU A 321 -15.15 10.33 -2.28
C LEU A 321 -16.19 11.44 -2.21
N TRP A 322 -15.90 12.55 -1.53
CA TRP A 322 -16.77 13.73 -1.55
C TRP A 322 -16.97 14.26 -2.97
N THR A 323 -15.88 14.46 -3.72
CA THR A 323 -15.96 14.90 -5.13
C THR A 323 -16.75 13.91 -6.00
N ALA A 324 -16.56 12.61 -5.79
CA ALA A 324 -17.30 11.57 -6.49
C ALA A 324 -18.80 11.66 -6.19
N ARG A 325 -19.18 11.88 -4.93
CA ARG A 325 -20.58 12.09 -4.52
C ARG A 325 -21.21 13.27 -5.22
N GLU A 326 -20.54 14.43 -5.18
CA GLU A 326 -21.06 15.64 -5.84
C GLU A 326 -21.21 15.44 -7.34
N ARG A 327 -20.24 14.79 -8.00
CA ARG A 327 -20.34 14.41 -9.42
C ARG A 327 -21.53 13.49 -9.70
N LEU A 328 -21.82 12.54 -8.80
CA LEU A 328 -22.85 11.53 -9.01
C LEU A 328 -24.28 11.98 -8.66
N LYS A 329 -24.47 13.08 -7.89
CA LYS A 329 -25.81 13.62 -7.59
C LYS A 329 -26.64 13.97 -8.83
N GLY A 330 -25.98 14.40 -9.91
CA GLY A 330 -26.60 14.73 -11.19
C GLY A 330 -26.35 13.69 -12.28
N ALA A 331 -25.76 12.54 -11.94
CA ALA A 331 -25.43 11.52 -12.91
C ALA A 331 -26.69 10.76 -13.34
N GLY A 332 -26.88 10.61 -14.66
CA GLY A 332 -27.96 9.82 -15.24
C GLY A 332 -27.69 8.32 -15.24
N ASP A 333 -28.64 7.56 -15.79
CA ASP A 333 -28.57 6.10 -15.88
C ASP A 333 -27.34 5.58 -16.64
N GLU A 334 -26.78 6.38 -17.56
CA GLU A 334 -25.57 6.02 -18.31
C GLU A 334 -24.35 5.85 -17.39
N GLU A 335 -24.09 6.80 -16.50
CA GLU A 335 -22.95 6.74 -15.59
C GLU A 335 -23.14 5.61 -14.56
N ARG A 336 -24.38 5.39 -14.12
CA ARG A 336 -24.75 4.27 -13.25
C ARG A 336 -24.51 2.93 -13.93
N ALA A 337 -24.97 2.75 -15.16
CA ALA A 337 -24.75 1.54 -15.95
C ALA A 337 -23.27 1.31 -16.24
N ARG A 338 -22.52 2.39 -16.48
CA ARG A 338 -21.08 2.36 -16.70
C ARG A 338 -20.32 1.94 -15.46
N LEU A 339 -20.64 2.45 -14.27
CA LEU A 339 -19.95 2.10 -13.02
C LEU A 339 -20.36 0.73 -12.49
N GLY A 340 -21.64 0.37 -12.63
CA GLY A 340 -22.27 -0.72 -11.91
C GLY A 340 -23.04 -0.22 -10.69
N ASP A 341 -24.12 -0.92 -10.33
CA ASP A 341 -25.03 -0.52 -9.25
C ASP A 341 -24.32 -0.45 -7.89
N HIS A 342 -23.47 -1.42 -7.59
CA HIS A 342 -22.78 -1.49 -6.31
C HIS A 342 -21.84 -0.29 -6.13
N CYS A 343 -20.91 -0.07 -7.06
CA CYS A 343 -20.03 1.09 -6.96
C CYS A 343 -20.74 2.44 -7.06
N PHE A 344 -21.85 2.53 -7.81
CA PHE A 344 -22.68 3.74 -7.79
C PHE A 344 -23.24 4.00 -6.38
N GLN A 345 -23.79 2.98 -5.70
CA GLN A 345 -24.34 3.12 -4.35
C GLN A 345 -23.28 3.45 -3.30
N VAL A 346 -22.12 2.77 -3.35
CA VAL A 346 -20.98 3.03 -2.45
C VAL A 346 -20.51 4.47 -2.60
N LEU A 347 -20.29 4.92 -3.84
CA LEU A 347 -19.81 6.27 -4.08
C LEU A 347 -20.88 7.31 -3.78
N ALA A 348 -22.14 7.12 -4.17
CA ALA A 348 -23.23 8.05 -3.88
C ALA A 348 -23.57 8.16 -2.39
N GLY A 349 -23.08 7.23 -1.55
CA GLY A 349 -23.37 7.19 -0.12
C GLY A 349 -24.81 6.74 0.19
N THR A 350 -25.48 6.10 -0.78
CA THR A 350 -26.87 5.62 -0.63
C THR A 350 -26.96 4.22 -0.03
N GLY A 351 -25.82 3.51 0.07
CA GLY A 351 -25.73 2.18 0.69
C GLY A 351 -25.66 2.15 2.22
N GLY A 352 -25.82 3.31 2.89
CA GLY A 352 -25.68 3.42 4.34
C GLY A 352 -26.92 2.99 5.13
N SER A 353 -26.79 1.83 5.78
CA SER A 353 -27.59 1.29 6.91
C SER A 353 -29.00 0.74 6.64
N GLY A 354 -29.14 -0.16 5.66
CA GLY A 354 -30.19 -1.19 5.67
C GLY A 354 -29.76 -2.50 6.36
N GLY A 355 -28.78 -2.45 7.28
CA GLY A 355 -28.25 -3.60 7.99
C GLY A 355 -28.73 -3.65 9.44
N GLU A 356 -29.67 -4.55 9.67
CA GLU A 356 -30.18 -5.08 10.95
C GLU A 356 -29.11 -5.71 11.84
#